data_AF-A0A7R7AZ12-F1
#
_entry.id   AF-A0A7R7AZ12-F1
#
_cell.length_a   1.000
_cell.length_b   1.000
_cell.length_c   1.000
_cell.angle_alpha   90.00
_cell.angle_beta   90.00
_cell.angle_gamma   90.00
#
_symmetry.space_group_name_H-M   'P 1'
#
loop_
_entity.id
_entity.type
_entity.pdbx_description
1 polymer ?
#
loop_
_entity_poly.entity_id
_entity_poly.type
_entity_poly.pdbx_seq_one_letter_code
_entity_poly.pdbx_strand_id
1 'polypeptide(L)'
;MLLVSIDLERDRYDIIDRFKQAIRRTPEIVSAYFVTGNADFVLLVSVRDLAEYESFSRRFFYENSDVKGFSTMVVMDRTKTSLAIPIDG
;
A
#
# COMPACT_ATOMS: atom_id res chain seq x y z
N MET A 1 -4.89 3.13 -11.29
CA MET A 1 -3.82 2.91 -10.30
C MET A 1 -4.05 3.82 -9.11
N LEU A 2 -3.75 3.33 -7.93
CA LEU A 2 -4.00 4.03 -6.67
C LEU A 2 -2.71 4.05 -5.85
N LEU A 3 -2.45 5.16 -5.19
CA LEU A 3 -1.47 5.23 -4.11
C LEU A 3 -2.23 5.20 -2.79
N VAL A 4 -1.84 4.32 -1.87
CA VAL A 4 -2.49 4.20 -0.56
C VAL A 4 -1.45 4.37 0.53
N SER A 5 -1.63 5.41 1.35
CA SER A 5 -0.84 5.62 2.57
C SER A 5 -1.57 5.00 3.75
N ILE A 6 -0.87 4.29 4.62
CA ILE A 6 -1.45 3.51 5.72
C ILE A 6 -0.74 3.85 7.03
N ASP A 7 -1.56 4.07 8.05
CA ASP A 7 -1.16 4.18 9.44
C ASP A 7 -1.56 2.90 10.17
N LEU A 8 -0.60 2.28 10.85
CA LEU A 8 -0.84 1.13 11.71
C LEU A 8 -0.98 1.57 13.16
N GLU A 9 -1.55 0.70 13.99
CA GLU A 9 -1.43 0.87 15.43
C GLU A 9 0.01 0.56 15.87
N ARG A 10 0.68 1.56 16.47
CA ARG A 10 2.15 1.65 16.55
C ARG A 10 2.82 0.91 17.72
N ASP A 11 2.11 0.07 18.45
CA ASP A 11 2.65 -0.43 19.72
C ASP A 11 3.37 -1.78 19.66
N ARG A 12 3.46 -2.46 18.50
CA ARG A 12 4.10 -3.79 18.46
C ARG A 12 4.80 -4.14 17.14
N TYR A 13 6.04 -4.62 17.22
CA TYR A 13 6.82 -5.11 16.07
C TYR A 13 6.15 -6.28 15.32
N ASP A 14 5.37 -7.12 16.01
CA ASP A 14 4.66 -8.25 15.39
C ASP A 14 3.57 -7.79 14.40
N ILE A 15 2.99 -6.60 14.60
CA ILE A 15 2.01 -6.00 13.68
C ILE A 15 2.66 -5.70 12.34
N ILE A 16 3.83 -5.07 12.35
CA ILE A 16 4.56 -4.68 11.13
C ILE A 16 4.89 -5.92 10.29
N ASP A 17 5.36 -7.00 10.92
CA ASP A 17 5.73 -8.22 10.21
C ASP A 17 4.52 -8.95 9.63
N ARG A 18 3.41 -9.05 10.38
CA ARG A 18 2.14 -9.58 9.84
C ARG A 18 1.66 -8.74 8.66
N PHE A 19 1.73 -7.42 8.75
CA PHE A 19 1.31 -6.52 7.69
C PHE A 19 2.17 -6.70 6.42
N LYS A 20 3.50 -6.79 6.58
CA LYS A 20 4.41 -7.10 5.46
C LYS A 20 4.10 -8.46 4.82
N GLN A 21 3.67 -9.46 5.59
CA GLN A 21 3.26 -10.76 5.03
C GLN A 21 1.94 -10.65 4.26
N ALA A 22 0.95 -9.94 4.80
CA ALA A 22 -0.32 -9.68 4.12
C ALA A 22 -0.11 -8.95 2.79
N ILE A 23 0.72 -7.91 2.79
CA ILE A 23 1.11 -7.18 1.58
C ILE A 23 1.65 -8.14 0.50
N ARG A 24 2.61 -9.00 0.84
CA ARG A 24 3.26 -9.91 -0.12
C ARG A 24 2.31 -10.94 -0.73
N ARG A 25 1.20 -11.26 -0.06
CA ARG A 25 0.21 -12.24 -0.52
C ARG A 25 -0.91 -11.61 -1.36
N THR A 26 -0.93 -10.28 -1.46
CA THR A 26 -2.05 -9.54 -2.05
C THR A 26 -1.70 -9.10 -3.47
N PRO A 27 -2.32 -9.70 -4.50
CA PRO A 27 -1.92 -9.49 -5.90
C PRO A 27 -2.23 -8.09 -6.42
N GLU A 28 -3.20 -7.38 -5.85
CA GLU A 28 -3.52 -6.01 -6.23
C GLU A 28 -2.40 -5.03 -5.86
N ILE A 29 -1.52 -5.38 -4.92
CA ILE A 29 -0.40 -4.54 -4.49
C ILE A 29 0.81 -4.78 -5.39
N VAL A 30 1.11 -3.81 -6.24
CA VAL A 30 2.22 -3.86 -7.20
C VAL A 30 3.54 -3.46 -6.55
N SER A 31 3.51 -2.54 -5.59
CA SER A 31 4.69 -2.11 -4.84
C SER A 31 4.29 -1.65 -3.45
N ALA A 32 5.17 -1.85 -2.48
CA ALA A 32 4.94 -1.48 -1.10
C ALA A 32 6.23 -1.00 -0.44
N TYR A 33 6.14 0.11 0.28
CA TYR A 33 7.28 0.75 0.91
C TYR A 33 6.96 0.96 2.39
N PHE A 34 7.84 0.46 3.26
CA PHE A 34 7.87 0.83 4.66
C PHE A 34 8.69 2.12 4.77
N VAL A 35 8.10 3.20 5.27
CA VAL A 35 8.69 4.54 5.17
C VAL A 35 8.79 5.22 6.53
N THR A 36 9.77 6.11 6.68
CA THR A 36 9.84 7.04 7.81
C THR A 36 9.12 8.32 7.40
N GLY A 37 7.87 8.51 7.85
CA GLY A 37 7.06 9.67 7.50
C GLY A 37 5.71 9.70 8.23
N ASN A 38 4.74 10.42 7.65
CA ASN A 38 3.38 10.55 8.17
C ASN A 38 2.52 9.29 7.96
N ALA A 39 3.09 8.24 7.37
CA ALA A 39 2.48 6.94 7.18
C ALA A 39 3.52 5.87 7.51
N ASP A 40 3.08 4.69 7.92
CA ASP A 40 3.95 3.54 8.12
C ASP A 40 4.23 2.82 6.80
N PHE A 41 3.22 2.73 5.93
CA PHE A 41 3.34 2.13 4.61
C PHE A 41 2.77 3.02 3.50
N VAL A 42 3.41 2.98 2.34
CA VAL A 42 2.88 3.51 1.08
C VAL A 42 2.80 2.38 0.07
N LEU A 43 1.61 2.14 -0.46
CA LEU A 43 1.32 1.09 -1.43
C LEU A 43 0.98 1.67 -2.79
N LEU A 44 1.44 0.98 -3.83
CA LEU A 44 0.98 1.16 -5.20
C LEU A 44 0.02 0.01 -5.53
N VAL A 45 -1.25 0.33 -5.73
CA VAL A 45 -2.32 -0.65 -5.94
C VAL A 45 -2.86 -0.55 -7.36
N SER A 46 -3.03 -1.69 -8.02
CA SER A 46 -3.64 -1.81 -9.34
C SER A 46 -4.96 -2.54 -9.25
N VAL A 47 -6.02 -1.87 -9.71
CA VAL A 47 -7.40 -2.35 -9.79
C VAL A 47 -7.98 -1.93 -11.13
N ARG A 48 -8.96 -2.69 -11.63
CA ARG A 48 -9.66 -2.50 -12.90
C ARG A 48 -10.69 -1.37 -12.81
N ASP A 49 -11.39 -1.27 -11.68
CA ASP A 49 -12.45 -0.29 -11.47
C ASP A 49 -12.67 0.00 -9.97
N LEU A 50 -13.65 0.86 -9.68
CA LEU A 50 -14.00 1.24 -8.31
C LEU A 50 -14.64 0.10 -7.50
N ALA A 51 -15.32 -0.84 -8.15
CA ALA A 51 -15.94 -1.98 -7.47
C ALA A 51 -14.86 -2.97 -6.98
N GLU A 52 -13.84 -3.22 -7.80
CA GLU A 52 -12.67 -4.00 -7.40
C GLU A 52 -11.88 -3.29 -6.29
N TYR A 53 -11.77 -1.96 -6.33
CA TYR A 53 -11.19 -1.19 -5.23
C TYR A 53 -11.98 -1.32 -3.93
N GLU A 54 -13.32 -1.25 -3.98
CA GLU A 54 -14.15 -1.41 -2.77
C GLU A 54 -13.96 -2.81 -2.18
N SER A 55 -13.97 -3.85 -3.02
CA SER A 55 -13.74 -5.23 -2.58
C SER A 55 -12.34 -5.40 -1.97
N PHE A 56 -11.31 -4.83 -2.60
CA PHE A 56 -9.94 -4.85 -2.10
C PHE A 56 -9.82 -4.13 -0.76
N SER A 57 -10.34 -2.90 -0.66
CA SER A 57 -10.22 -2.07 0.55
C SER A 57 -10.96 -2.69 1.73
N ARG A 58 -12.13 -3.32 1.50
CA ARG A 58 -12.84 -4.11 2.51
C ARG A 58 -11.99 -5.24 3.06
N ARG A 59 -11.48 -6.10 2.17
CA ARG A 59 -10.70 -7.28 2.54
C ARG A 59 -9.35 -6.95 3.18
N PHE A 60 -8.68 -5.91 2.70
CA PHE A 60 -7.29 -5.64 3.06
C PHE A 60 -7.14 -4.61 4.19
N PHE A 61 -8.02 -3.61 4.27
CA PHE A 61 -7.95 -2.57 5.30
C PHE A 61 -9.01 -2.72 6.38
N TYR A 62 -10.29 -2.82 6.01
CA TYR A 62 -11.38 -2.80 7.00
C TYR A 62 -11.47 -4.07 7.85
N GLU A 63 -11.08 -5.22 7.29
CA GLU A 63 -11.00 -6.49 8.03
C GLU A 63 -9.69 -6.61 8.85
N ASN A 64 -8.81 -5.61 8.78
CA ASN A 64 -7.51 -5.63 9.45
C ASN A 64 -7.51 -4.70 10.66
N SER A 65 -7.63 -5.27 11.87
CA SER A 65 -7.61 -4.53 13.13
C SER A 65 -6.31 -3.77 13.40
N ASP A 66 -5.23 -4.12 12.70
CA ASP A 66 -3.93 -3.47 12.86
C ASP A 66 -3.84 -2.14 12.08
N VAL A 67 -4.80 -1.85 11.19
CA VAL A 67 -4.87 -0.60 10.42
C VAL A 67 -5.65 0.46 11.18
N LYS A 68 -4.95 1.52 11.58
CA LYS A 68 -5.53 2.69 12.25
C LYS A 68 -6.24 3.62 11.28
N GLY A 69 -5.66 3.78 10.09
CA GLY A 69 -6.17 4.68 9.08
C GLY A 69 -5.47 4.47 7.74
N PHE A 70 -6.11 4.92 6.67
CA PHE A 70 -5.49 4.94 5.35
C PHE A 70 -6.06 6.09 4.52
N SER A 71 -5.27 6.55 3.56
CA SER A 71 -5.65 7.57 2.59
C SER A 71 -5.37 7.07 1.19
N THR A 72 -6.37 7.13 0.31
CA THR A 72 -6.25 6.68 -1.08
C THR A 72 -6.20 7.88 -2.03
N MET A 73 -5.21 7.86 -2.91
CA MET A 73 -4.99 8.85 -3.94
C MET A 73 -5.11 8.18 -5.31
N VAL A 74 -6.00 8.69 -6.15
CA VAL A 74 -6.17 8.20 -7.52
C VAL A 74 -5.09 8.82 -8.41
N VAL A 75 -4.31 7.98 -9.09
CA VAL A 75 -3.28 8.45 -10.02
C VAL A 75 -3.95 8.89 -11.33
N MET A 76 -3.96 10.20 -11.58
CA MET A 76 -4.57 10.80 -12.78
C MET A 76 -3.68 10.70 -14.02
N ASP A 77 -2.38 10.94 -13.85
CA ASP A 77 -1.36 10.82 -14.89
C ASP A 77 -0.07 10.21 -14.30
N ARG A 78 0.63 9.44 -15.13
CA ARG A 78 1.93 8.82 -14.78
C ARG A 78 3.03 9.48 -15.59
N THR A 79 3.43 10.66 -15.17
CA THR A 79 4.43 11.47 -15.89
C THR A 79 5.79 10.77 -16.05
N LYS A 80 6.17 9.90 -15.09
CA LYS A 80 7.36 9.04 -15.20
C LYS A 80 7.14 7.73 -14.43
N THR A 81 7.47 6.60 -15.05
CA THR A 81 7.61 5.32 -14.37
C THR A 81 8.75 4.55 -15.03
N SER A 82 9.71 4.09 -14.25
CA SER A 82 10.79 3.22 -14.72
C SER A 82 11.19 2.25 -13.62
N LEU A 83 11.57 1.04 -14.01
CA LEU A 83 12.25 0.07 -13.15
C LEU A 83 13.78 0.12 -13.33
N ALA A 84 14.26 0.95 -14.26
CA ALA A 84 15.69 1.13 -14.47
C ALA A 84 16.29 1.79 -13.23
N ILE A 85 17.25 1.11 -12.60
CA ILE A 85 18.09 1.67 -11.57
C ILE A 85 19.21 2.40 -12.31
N PRO A 86 19.32 3.75 -12.21
CA PRO A 86 20.47 4.45 -12.74
C PRO A 86 21.70 3.97 -11.97
N ILE A 87 22.53 3.18 -12.63
CA ILE A 87 23.85 2.78 -12.16
C ILE A 87 24.86 3.75 -12.76
N ASP A 88 25.02 4.90 -12.12
CA ASP A 88 26.21 5.73 -12.34
C ASP A 88 27.32 5.13 -11.47
N GLY A 89 28.33 4.56 -12.13
CA GLY A 89 29.61 4.20 -11.51
C GLY A 89 30.52 5.41 -11.39
#